data_AF-A0A0H4B4X9-F1
#
_entry.id   AF-A0A0H4B4X9-F1
#
_cell.length_a   1.000
_cell.length_b   1.000
_cell.length_c   1.000
_cell.angle_alpha   90.00
_cell.angle_beta   90.00
_cell.angle_gamma   90.00
#
_symmetry.space_group_name_H-M   'P 1'
#
loop_
_entity.id
_entity.type
_entity.pdbx_description
1 polymer ?
#
loop_
_entity_poly.entity_id
_entity_poly.type
_entity_poly.pdbx_seq_one_letter_code
_entity_poly.pdbx_strand_id
1 'polypeptide(L)'
;MAIISLPAQAAIHQAVAALQSADSLHPNGGTIFLSFADAPGMDVLAFLGAWGLMARNNGTTIKLRGEAKTLAALQLLGFHQLLDIPPSSTKANVQPAKASTVGVLPLSPIATEEQQYEAVDAICAIALAAIDNAAAFIPALEWLANEILGNILTHAASETPGVVCAQYHPKQQRFDIGICDMGRGLLGSLQPAFPEVRSYGQAIDKATERGATRDPSIGQGNGMAGSYEIVRLNGGTYQIWTGDVVYELNKGKRRPGFQAMPPVFGTGVMFSLDTSKPVDLASTWIASNSGVECLFLNLLTESASDSGLDIDAECLHTGGRAPAKLLRRKIQGLLPAMDGEPLILDFSGVKSAASSFLDELLGRLAVEDPRGQAIFDGAVRIQGMNPTVQAMANVVVAQRLERPTPGH
;
A
#
# COMPACT_ATOMS: atom_id res chain seq x y z
N MET A 1 31.28 17.09 -0.28
CA MET A 1 30.10 17.10 0.62
C MET A 1 29.04 17.92 -0.07
N ALA A 2 27.91 17.32 -0.44
CA ALA A 2 26.80 18.02 -1.11
C ALA A 2 25.62 18.15 -0.16
N ILE A 3 24.88 19.25 -0.24
CA ILE A 3 23.63 19.46 0.49
C ILE A 3 22.54 19.68 -0.54
N ILE A 4 21.51 18.87 -0.49
CA ILE A 4 20.41 18.86 -1.46
C ILE A 4 19.15 19.25 -0.71
N SER A 5 18.65 20.45 -0.98
CA SER A 5 17.45 20.97 -0.33
C SER A 5 16.23 20.65 -1.16
N LEU A 6 15.30 19.90 -0.58
CA LEU A 6 14.02 19.55 -1.18
C LEU A 6 12.96 20.55 -0.70
N PRO A 7 12.17 21.14 -1.62
CA PRO A 7 11.09 22.05 -1.25
C PRO A 7 9.99 21.30 -0.51
N ALA A 8 9.14 22.06 0.19
CA ALA A 8 7.96 21.49 0.84
C ALA A 8 7.01 20.90 -0.22
N GLN A 9 6.50 19.70 0.02
CA GLN A 9 5.63 18.96 -0.91
C GLN A 9 6.26 18.80 -2.31
N ALA A 10 7.57 18.57 -2.35
CA ALA A 10 8.29 18.36 -3.60
C ALA A 10 7.59 17.28 -4.44
N ALA A 11 7.30 17.60 -5.70
CA ALA A 11 6.94 16.60 -6.69
C ALA A 11 8.20 15.94 -7.26
N ILE A 12 8.06 14.76 -7.85
CA ILE A 12 9.19 13.99 -8.41
C ILE A 12 10.15 14.81 -9.27
N HIS A 13 9.65 15.59 -10.24
CA HIS A 13 10.49 16.42 -11.10
C HIS A 13 11.32 17.47 -10.35
N GLN A 14 10.82 17.99 -9.22
CA GLN A 14 11.55 18.95 -8.38
C GLN A 14 12.64 18.26 -7.55
N ALA A 15 12.35 17.06 -7.04
CA ALA A 15 13.35 16.26 -6.32
C ALA A 15 14.51 15.86 -7.24
N VAL A 16 14.20 15.39 -8.45
CA VAL A 16 15.18 15.06 -9.48
C VAL A 16 15.99 16.30 -9.89
N ALA A 17 15.34 17.45 -10.10
CA ALA A 17 16.02 18.71 -10.40
C ALA A 17 16.97 19.17 -9.29
N ALA A 18 16.60 18.96 -8.03
CA ALA A 18 17.46 19.28 -6.89
C ALA A 18 18.72 18.39 -6.87
N LEU A 19 18.57 17.07 -7.11
CA LEU A 19 19.71 16.16 -7.25
C LEU A 19 20.62 16.55 -8.42
N GLN A 20 20.04 16.87 -9.58
CA GLN A 20 20.79 17.28 -10.78
C GLN A 20 21.58 18.57 -10.55
N SER A 21 20.95 19.57 -9.93
CA SER A 21 21.57 20.87 -9.64
C SER A 21 22.74 20.75 -8.68
N ALA A 22 22.76 19.70 -7.86
CA ALA A 22 23.84 19.36 -6.94
C ALA A 22 24.85 18.34 -7.52
N ASP A 23 24.79 18.05 -8.83
CA ASP A 23 25.60 17.04 -9.51
C ASP A 23 25.60 15.67 -8.79
N SER A 24 24.42 15.29 -8.31
CA SER A 24 24.22 14.16 -7.39
C SER A 24 23.22 13.12 -7.90
N LEU A 25 22.80 13.19 -9.16
CA LEU A 25 21.95 12.12 -9.75
C LEU A 25 22.71 10.79 -9.85
N HIS A 26 24.01 10.85 -10.12
CA HIS A 26 24.89 9.69 -10.22
C HIS A 26 26.07 9.83 -9.26
N PRO A 27 25.81 9.78 -7.94
CA PRO A 27 26.85 10.05 -6.97
C PRO A 27 27.88 8.92 -6.95
N ASN A 28 29.14 9.30 -6.75
CA ASN A 28 30.29 8.40 -6.69
C ASN A 28 31.14 8.75 -5.47
N GLY A 29 30.82 8.11 -4.34
CA GLY A 29 31.47 8.34 -3.06
C GLY A 29 31.07 9.66 -2.36
N GLY A 30 31.73 9.92 -1.22
CA GLY A 30 31.55 11.13 -0.43
C GLY A 30 30.31 11.12 0.48
N THR A 31 29.85 12.31 0.87
CA THR A 31 28.69 12.47 1.76
C THR A 31 27.68 13.45 1.16
N ILE A 32 26.42 13.02 1.11
CA ILE A 32 25.27 13.81 0.68
C ILE A 32 24.31 14.01 1.85
N PHE A 33 23.92 15.25 2.07
CA PHE A 33 22.86 15.60 3.01
C PHE A 33 21.56 15.88 2.24
N LEU A 34 20.55 15.03 2.42
CA LEU A 34 19.20 15.33 1.97
C LEU A 34 18.52 16.20 3.04
N SER A 35 18.21 17.44 2.67
CA SER A 35 17.57 18.42 3.55
C SER A 35 16.10 18.56 3.17
N PHE A 36 15.22 18.16 4.08
CA PHE A 36 13.77 18.15 3.86
C PHE A 36 13.10 19.32 4.58
N ALA A 37 12.32 20.11 3.84
CA ALA A 37 11.40 21.08 4.44
C ALA A 37 10.23 20.38 5.14
N ASP A 38 9.66 19.35 4.50
CA ASP A 38 8.61 18.48 5.04
C ASP A 38 8.80 17.03 4.56
N ALA A 39 7.97 16.11 5.08
CA ALA A 39 7.97 14.73 4.60
C ALA A 39 7.34 14.71 3.19
N PRO A 40 8.07 14.23 2.16
CA PRO A 40 7.56 14.26 0.80
C PRO A 40 6.53 13.15 0.55
N GLY A 41 5.88 13.21 -0.63
CA GLY A 41 4.94 12.18 -1.07
C GLY A 41 5.62 10.82 -1.34
N MET A 42 4.81 9.75 -1.47
CA MET A 42 5.37 8.40 -1.68
C MET A 42 6.15 8.28 -3.01
N ASP A 43 5.92 9.17 -3.99
CA ASP A 43 6.59 9.21 -5.29
C ASP A 43 8.05 9.58 -5.09
N VAL A 44 8.29 10.70 -4.40
CA VAL A 44 9.61 11.18 -4.04
C VAL A 44 10.28 10.25 -3.03
N LEU A 45 9.54 9.69 -2.06
CA LEU A 45 10.12 8.74 -1.10
C LEU A 45 10.61 7.46 -1.77
N ALA A 46 9.79 6.84 -2.64
CA ALA A 46 10.19 5.64 -3.36
C ALA A 46 11.40 5.92 -4.26
N PHE A 47 11.38 7.04 -4.99
CA PHE A 47 12.52 7.45 -5.81
C PHE A 47 13.79 7.68 -4.98
N LEU A 48 13.73 8.49 -3.92
CA LEU A 48 14.90 8.78 -3.07
C LEU A 48 15.38 7.54 -2.30
N GLY A 49 14.48 6.61 -1.97
CA GLY A 49 14.83 5.32 -1.39
C GLY A 49 15.66 4.48 -2.36
N ALA A 50 15.17 4.28 -3.57
CA ALA A 50 15.87 3.50 -4.60
C ALA A 50 17.17 4.18 -5.05
N TRP A 51 17.14 5.50 -5.29
CA TRP A 51 18.34 6.30 -5.60
C TRP A 51 19.33 6.24 -4.45
N GLY A 52 18.84 6.26 -3.21
CA GLY A 52 19.68 6.20 -2.03
C GLY A 52 20.41 4.86 -1.90
N LEU A 53 19.74 3.75 -2.20
CA LEU A 53 20.37 2.43 -2.25
C LEU A 53 21.47 2.38 -3.33
N MET A 54 21.18 2.87 -4.54
CA MET A 54 22.16 2.96 -5.63
C MET A 54 23.37 3.82 -5.22
N ALA A 55 23.13 5.00 -4.64
CA ALA A 55 24.18 5.90 -4.19
C ALA A 55 25.10 5.25 -3.14
N ARG A 56 24.51 4.48 -2.21
CA ARG A 56 25.25 3.72 -1.20
C ARG A 56 26.08 2.59 -1.80
N ASN A 57 25.53 1.87 -2.77
CA ASN A 57 26.28 0.85 -3.52
C ASN A 57 27.51 1.44 -4.23
N ASN A 58 27.42 2.71 -4.64
CA ASN A 58 28.54 3.50 -5.18
C ASN A 58 29.42 4.17 -4.11
N GLY A 59 29.36 3.73 -2.85
CA GLY A 59 30.19 4.23 -1.75
C GLY A 59 29.78 5.59 -1.17
N THR A 60 28.60 6.12 -1.52
CA THR A 60 28.11 7.40 -1.00
C THR A 60 27.45 7.24 0.36
N THR A 61 27.81 8.08 1.32
CA THR A 61 27.12 8.17 2.61
C THR A 61 25.96 9.16 2.52
N ILE A 62 24.75 8.73 2.89
CA ILE A 62 23.56 9.58 2.93
C ILE A 62 23.29 10.00 4.37
N LYS A 63 22.98 11.27 4.57
CA LYS A 63 22.56 11.83 5.86
C LYS A 63 21.29 12.67 5.68
N LEU A 64 20.47 12.71 6.71
CA LEU A 64 19.23 13.48 6.71
C LEU A 64 19.41 14.79 7.47
N ARG A 65 18.77 15.85 6.97
CA ARG A 65 18.64 17.14 7.64
C ARG A 65 17.20 17.62 7.53
N GLY A 66 16.68 18.24 8.58
CA GLY A 66 15.32 18.76 8.61
C GLY A 66 14.90 19.05 10.04
N GLU A 67 13.68 19.56 10.20
CA GLU A 67 13.08 19.72 11.51
C GLU A 67 12.81 18.36 12.18
N ALA A 68 12.77 18.32 13.51
CA ALA A 68 12.58 17.09 14.28
C ALA A 68 11.31 16.32 13.88
N LYS A 69 10.21 17.03 13.58
CA LYS A 69 8.95 16.44 13.12
C LYS A 69 9.11 15.73 11.78
N THR A 70 9.82 16.35 10.83
CA THR A 70 10.08 15.78 9.51
C THR A 70 10.98 14.55 9.61
N LEU A 71 12.04 14.63 10.41
CA LEU A 71 12.94 13.49 10.64
C LEU A 71 12.22 12.31 11.32
N ALA A 72 11.33 12.57 12.28
CA ALA A 72 10.51 11.55 12.91
C ALA A 72 9.53 10.88 11.91
N ALA A 73 8.93 11.66 11.00
CA ALA A 73 8.09 11.12 9.94
C ALA A 73 8.88 10.23 8.97
N LEU A 74 10.07 10.67 8.53
CA LEU A 74 10.97 9.87 7.70
C LEU A 74 11.46 8.60 8.41
N GLN A 75 11.61 8.63 9.73
CA GLN A 75 11.93 7.44 10.52
C GLN A 75 10.76 6.44 10.53
N LEU A 76 9.52 6.90 10.73
CA LEU A 76 8.33 6.05 10.66
C LEU A 76 8.18 5.41 9.27
N LEU A 77 8.52 6.15 8.22
CA LEU A 77 8.50 5.69 6.83
C LEU A 77 9.70 4.80 6.46
N GLY A 78 10.56 4.42 7.40
CA GLY A 78 11.63 3.44 7.16
C GLY A 78 12.88 4.00 6.45
N PHE A 79 12.97 5.30 6.21
CA PHE A 79 14.10 5.90 5.46
C PHE A 79 15.45 5.65 6.12
N HIS A 80 15.47 5.62 7.45
CA HIS A 80 16.68 5.36 8.24
C HIS A 80 17.11 3.89 8.14
N GLN A 81 16.15 2.97 8.18
CA GLN A 81 16.40 1.53 8.10
C GLN A 81 16.86 1.15 6.69
N LEU A 82 16.21 1.66 5.65
CA LEU A 82 16.55 1.36 4.26
C LEU A 82 17.99 1.79 3.91
N LEU A 83 18.42 2.96 4.41
CA LEU A 83 19.70 3.58 4.05
C LEU A 83 20.78 3.46 5.13
N ASP A 84 20.56 2.64 6.16
CA ASP A 84 21.43 2.48 7.34
C ASP A 84 21.87 3.81 7.97
N ILE A 85 20.93 4.75 8.07
CA ILE A 85 21.16 6.07 8.68
C ILE A 85 20.92 5.94 10.19
N PRO A 86 21.89 6.31 11.05
CA PRO A 86 21.70 6.27 12.50
C PRO A 86 20.46 7.09 12.92
N PRO A 87 19.57 6.53 13.76
CA PRO A 87 18.38 7.25 14.21
C PRO A 87 18.77 8.48 15.02
N SER A 88 18.00 9.57 14.87
CA SER A 88 18.28 10.86 15.50
C SER A 88 18.07 10.88 17.03
N SER A 89 17.48 9.84 17.63
CA SER A 89 17.31 9.73 19.09
C SER A 89 17.44 8.29 19.62
N THR A 90 18.11 8.14 20.77
CA THR A 90 18.33 6.86 21.47
C THR A 90 17.07 6.23 22.08
N LYS A 91 15.93 6.95 22.12
CA LYS A 91 14.65 6.41 22.62
C LYS A 91 13.81 5.72 21.54
N ALA A 92 14.27 5.70 20.29
CA ALA A 92 13.52 5.24 19.12
C ALA A 92 14.04 3.92 18.52
N ASN A 93 14.78 3.11 19.31
CA ASN A 93 15.14 1.73 18.97
C ASN A 93 13.98 0.73 19.18
N VAL A 94 12.76 1.25 19.37
CA VAL A 94 11.56 0.43 19.41
C VAL A 94 11.25 0.08 17.96
N GLN A 95 11.51 -1.17 17.56
CA GLN A 95 10.85 -1.78 16.39
C GLN A 95 9.38 -1.35 16.45
N PRO A 96 8.79 -0.81 15.37
CA PRO A 96 7.40 -0.41 15.41
C PRO A 96 6.60 -1.61 15.94
N ALA A 97 6.02 -1.44 17.12
CA ALA A 97 5.19 -2.47 17.73
C ALA A 97 4.11 -2.83 16.72
N LYS A 98 3.58 -4.07 16.76
CA LYS A 98 2.47 -4.55 15.92
C LYS A 98 1.27 -3.58 15.80
N ALA A 99 1.20 -2.52 16.63
CA ALA A 99 0.16 -1.49 16.64
C ALA A 99 0.59 -0.04 16.25
N SER A 100 1.87 0.29 16.03
CA SER A 100 2.31 1.70 15.83
C SER A 100 2.35 2.19 14.37
N THR A 101 1.97 1.37 13.39
CA THR A 101 2.05 1.64 11.94
C THR A 101 0.74 1.33 11.20
N VAL A 102 -0.42 1.52 11.86
CA VAL A 102 -1.71 1.36 11.16
C VAL A 102 -1.78 2.33 9.99
N GLY A 103 -1.84 1.79 8.76
CA GLY A 103 -1.95 2.60 7.56
C GLY A 103 -0.64 3.01 6.89
N VAL A 104 0.51 2.47 7.28
CA VAL A 104 1.81 2.80 6.63
C VAL A 104 2.58 1.52 6.31
N LEU A 105 3.02 1.39 5.05
CA LEU A 105 4.09 0.50 4.64
C LEU A 105 5.37 1.33 4.57
N PRO A 106 6.34 1.12 5.47
CA PRO A 106 7.66 1.74 5.38
C PRO A 106 8.34 1.44 4.04
N LEU A 107 9.37 2.20 3.70
CA LEU A 107 10.20 1.93 2.53
C LEU A 107 10.80 0.53 2.62
N SER A 108 10.36 -0.33 1.72
CA SER A 108 10.76 -1.74 1.64
C SER A 108 11.50 -2.00 0.33
N PRO A 109 12.68 -2.65 0.38
CA PRO A 109 13.40 -3.04 -0.83
C PRO A 109 12.72 -4.22 -1.53
N ILE A 110 12.82 -4.26 -2.85
CA ILE A 110 12.26 -5.31 -3.73
C ILE A 110 13.38 -5.82 -4.62
N ALA A 111 13.95 -6.96 -4.24
CA ALA A 111 14.98 -7.69 -4.96
C ALA A 111 14.63 -9.17 -5.16
N THR A 112 13.64 -9.70 -4.43
CA THR A 112 13.21 -11.10 -4.49
C THR A 112 11.69 -11.21 -4.57
N GLU A 113 11.19 -12.36 -5.03
CA GLU A 113 9.75 -12.67 -5.06
C GLU A 113 9.14 -12.71 -3.64
N GLU A 114 9.91 -13.16 -2.64
CA GLU A 114 9.49 -13.14 -1.23
C GLU A 114 9.22 -11.71 -0.75
N GLN A 115 10.13 -10.76 -1.05
CA GLN A 115 9.94 -9.34 -0.70
C GLN A 115 8.75 -8.71 -1.45
N GLN A 116 8.52 -9.11 -2.70
CA GLN A 116 7.32 -8.71 -3.43
C GLN A 116 6.06 -9.21 -2.72
N TYR A 117 6.01 -10.51 -2.39
CA TYR A 117 4.87 -11.12 -1.71
C TYR A 117 4.59 -10.42 -0.37
N GLU A 118 5.61 -10.24 0.48
CA GLU A 118 5.49 -9.54 1.76
C GLU A 118 4.98 -8.09 1.60
N ALA A 119 5.44 -7.37 0.58
CA ALA A 119 5.00 -6.01 0.32
C ALA A 119 3.54 -5.94 -0.15
N VAL A 120 3.11 -6.86 -1.02
CA VAL A 120 1.71 -6.96 -1.47
C VAL A 120 0.79 -7.31 -0.29
N ASP A 121 1.17 -8.30 0.52
CA ASP A 121 0.43 -8.69 1.72
C ASP A 121 0.32 -7.52 2.71
N ALA A 122 1.41 -6.77 2.93
CA ALA A 122 1.39 -5.60 3.80
C ALA A 122 0.48 -4.49 3.29
N ILE A 123 0.47 -4.23 1.97
CA ILE A 123 -0.43 -3.26 1.33
C ILE A 123 -1.90 -3.67 1.51
N CYS A 124 -2.21 -4.95 1.31
CA CYS A 124 -3.57 -5.49 1.47
C CYS A 124 -4.00 -5.51 2.94
N ALA A 125 -3.10 -5.84 3.86
CA ALA A 125 -3.35 -5.80 5.30
C ALA A 125 -3.66 -4.39 5.80
N ILE A 126 -2.98 -3.36 5.27
CA ILE A 126 -3.32 -1.95 5.53
C ILE A 126 -4.75 -1.66 5.09
N ALA A 127 -5.12 -2.05 3.87
CA ALA A 127 -6.46 -1.85 3.35
C ALA A 127 -7.51 -2.54 4.24
N LEU A 128 -7.31 -3.82 4.56
CA LEU A 128 -8.22 -4.61 5.40
C LEU A 128 -8.43 -3.97 6.78
N ALA A 129 -7.37 -3.47 7.40
CA ALA A 129 -7.42 -2.87 8.73
C ALA A 129 -8.05 -1.46 8.72
N ALA A 130 -7.80 -0.67 7.67
CA ALA A 130 -8.01 0.78 7.71
C ALA A 130 -9.16 1.30 6.84
N ILE A 131 -9.54 0.57 5.79
CA ILE A 131 -10.56 0.97 4.81
C ILE A 131 -11.89 0.31 5.15
N ASP A 132 -12.98 1.07 5.02
CA ASP A 132 -14.33 0.51 5.17
C ASP A 132 -14.73 -0.19 3.87
N ASN A 133 -15.43 -1.33 3.95
CA ASN A 133 -15.71 -2.20 2.80
C ASN A 133 -14.46 -2.67 2.03
N ALA A 134 -13.39 -2.99 2.77
CA ALA A 134 -12.10 -3.38 2.19
C ALA A 134 -12.18 -4.59 1.24
N ALA A 135 -13.12 -5.52 1.43
CA ALA A 135 -13.34 -6.68 0.56
C ALA A 135 -13.54 -6.30 -0.91
N ALA A 136 -14.25 -5.20 -1.18
CA ALA A 136 -14.47 -4.73 -2.55
C ALA A 136 -13.23 -4.02 -3.14
N PHE A 137 -12.34 -3.51 -2.29
CA PHE A 137 -11.18 -2.71 -2.70
C PHE A 137 -9.92 -3.56 -2.90
N ILE A 138 -9.71 -4.55 -2.04
CA ILE A 138 -8.48 -5.36 -1.99
C ILE A 138 -8.18 -6.11 -3.31
N PRO A 139 -9.14 -6.74 -4.03
CA PRO A 139 -8.80 -7.50 -5.24
C PRO A 139 -8.10 -6.66 -6.32
N ALA A 140 -8.60 -5.45 -6.59
CA ALA A 140 -7.98 -4.53 -7.54
C ALA A 140 -6.64 -3.98 -7.03
N LEU A 141 -6.54 -3.72 -5.73
CA LEU A 141 -5.31 -3.26 -5.09
C LEU A 141 -4.20 -4.32 -5.16
N GLU A 142 -4.52 -5.57 -4.80
CA GLU A 142 -3.60 -6.70 -4.81
C GLU A 142 -3.06 -6.96 -6.21
N TRP A 143 -3.96 -7.04 -7.20
CA TRP A 143 -3.59 -7.28 -8.60
C TRP A 143 -2.64 -6.19 -9.10
N LEU A 144 -2.98 -4.92 -8.88
CA LEU A 144 -2.18 -3.78 -9.30
C LEU A 144 -0.81 -3.73 -8.61
N ALA A 145 -0.76 -3.98 -7.30
CA ALA A 145 0.49 -4.00 -6.56
C ALA A 145 1.40 -5.14 -7.06
N ASN A 146 0.83 -6.33 -7.23
CA ASN A 146 1.57 -7.51 -7.67
C ASN A 146 2.16 -7.35 -9.08
N GLU A 147 1.38 -6.82 -10.03
CA GLU A 147 1.85 -6.59 -11.40
C GLU A 147 2.97 -5.56 -11.47
N ILE A 148 2.86 -4.47 -10.70
CA ILE A 148 3.83 -3.37 -10.79
C ILE A 148 5.12 -3.71 -10.05
N LEU A 149 5.03 -4.39 -8.90
CA LEU A 149 6.19 -4.92 -8.20
C LEU A 149 6.88 -6.03 -9.00
N GLY A 150 6.12 -6.94 -9.61
CA GLY A 150 6.66 -7.99 -10.48
C GLY A 150 7.45 -7.43 -11.67
N ASN A 151 7.02 -6.30 -12.24
CA ASN A 151 7.76 -5.63 -13.31
C ASN A 151 9.20 -5.24 -12.90
N ILE A 152 9.45 -4.95 -11.62
CA ILE A 152 10.82 -4.68 -11.14
C ILE A 152 11.68 -5.93 -11.34
N LEU A 153 11.23 -7.06 -10.83
CA LEU A 153 11.98 -8.32 -10.85
C LEU A 153 12.19 -8.83 -12.28
N THR A 154 11.18 -8.68 -13.15
CA THR A 154 11.23 -9.19 -14.52
C THR A 154 11.93 -8.23 -15.50
N HIS A 155 11.80 -6.92 -15.32
CA HIS A 155 12.13 -5.95 -16.37
C HIS A 155 13.16 -4.89 -16.01
N ALA A 156 13.38 -4.57 -14.73
CA ALA A 156 14.30 -3.50 -14.34
C ALA A 156 15.74 -3.82 -14.73
N ALA A 157 16.17 -5.08 -14.60
CA ALA A 157 17.56 -5.51 -14.81
C ALA A 157 18.56 -4.61 -14.03
N SER A 158 18.30 -4.45 -12.74
CA SER A 158 19.03 -3.56 -11.83
C SER A 158 19.80 -4.36 -10.79
N GLU A 159 21.04 -3.96 -10.48
CA GLU A 159 21.79 -4.47 -9.32
C GLU A 159 21.32 -3.83 -8.01
N THR A 160 20.63 -2.70 -8.10
CA THR A 160 20.01 -2.03 -6.94
C THR A 160 18.57 -2.52 -6.80
N PRO A 161 18.14 -2.94 -5.59
CA PRO A 161 16.75 -3.29 -5.32
C PRO A 161 15.81 -2.15 -5.72
N GLY A 162 14.62 -2.50 -6.22
CA GLY A 162 13.52 -1.55 -6.28
C GLY A 162 13.05 -1.19 -4.87
N VAL A 163 12.18 -0.19 -4.76
CA VAL A 163 11.64 0.26 -3.47
C VAL A 163 10.15 0.53 -3.60
N VAL A 164 9.40 0.11 -2.58
CA VAL A 164 7.98 0.42 -2.40
C VAL A 164 7.72 1.03 -1.04
N CYS A 165 6.77 1.95 -0.98
CA CYS A 165 6.20 2.48 0.27
C CYS A 165 4.74 2.84 0.06
N ALA A 166 3.95 2.83 1.13
CA ALA A 166 2.54 3.16 1.03
C ALA A 166 2.01 3.86 2.29
N GLN A 167 0.99 4.69 2.11
CA GLN A 167 0.33 5.39 3.20
C GLN A 167 -1.17 5.58 2.94
N TYR A 168 -1.99 5.16 3.90
CA TYR A 168 -3.42 5.45 3.93
C TYR A 168 -3.72 6.74 4.69
N HIS A 169 -4.55 7.57 4.07
CA HIS A 169 -4.99 8.87 4.55
C HIS A 169 -6.51 8.83 4.80
N PRO A 170 -6.96 8.42 6.00
CA PRO A 170 -8.38 8.14 6.27
C PRO A 170 -9.28 9.37 6.11
N LYS A 171 -8.79 10.57 6.45
CA LYS A 171 -9.58 11.81 6.32
C LYS A 171 -9.83 12.20 4.86
N GLN A 172 -8.96 11.75 3.96
CA GLN A 172 -9.03 12.01 2.53
C GLN A 172 -9.63 10.84 1.74
N GLN A 173 -9.88 9.70 2.40
CA GLN A 173 -10.22 8.42 1.76
C GLN A 173 -9.26 8.11 0.60
N ARG A 174 -7.96 8.24 0.90
CA ARG A 174 -6.90 8.18 -0.11
C ARG A 174 -5.85 7.18 0.31
N PHE A 175 -5.45 6.28 -0.59
CA PHE A 175 -4.34 5.36 -0.36
C PHE A 175 -3.24 5.64 -1.39
N ASP A 176 -2.10 6.14 -0.90
CA ASP A 176 -0.95 6.46 -1.73
C ASP A 176 0.07 5.32 -1.71
N ILE A 177 0.57 4.92 -2.87
CA ILE A 177 1.57 3.85 -3.04
C ILE A 177 2.62 4.35 -4.03
N GLY A 178 3.87 4.44 -3.60
CA GLY A 178 5.00 4.81 -4.44
C GLY A 178 5.92 3.62 -4.67
N ILE A 179 6.30 3.39 -5.93
CA ILE A 179 7.16 2.28 -6.36
C ILE A 179 8.24 2.86 -7.29
N CYS A 180 9.50 2.49 -7.11
CA CYS A 180 10.58 2.94 -8.00
C CYS A 180 11.69 1.89 -8.11
N ASP A 181 12.21 1.68 -9.31
CA ASP A 181 13.45 0.93 -9.56
C ASP A 181 14.58 1.87 -10.04
N MET A 182 15.82 1.36 -10.11
CA MET A 182 17.00 2.06 -10.64
C MET A 182 17.61 1.32 -11.85
N GLY A 183 16.76 0.64 -12.62
CA GLY A 183 17.14 -0.20 -13.74
C GLY A 183 17.19 0.51 -15.09
N ARG A 184 16.96 -0.27 -16.16
CA ARG A 184 17.05 0.20 -17.55
C ARG A 184 15.89 1.09 -18.03
N GLY A 185 14.87 1.28 -17.20
CA GLY A 185 13.67 2.07 -17.52
C GLY A 185 12.77 1.44 -18.60
N LEU A 186 11.61 2.05 -18.85
CA LEU A 186 10.64 1.52 -19.82
C LEU A 186 11.19 1.48 -21.25
N LEU A 187 11.89 2.53 -21.67
CA LEU A 187 12.46 2.59 -23.02
C LEU A 187 13.47 1.46 -23.25
N GLY A 188 14.42 1.28 -22.31
CA GLY A 188 15.40 0.19 -22.39
C GLY A 188 14.76 -1.20 -22.27
N SER A 189 13.59 -1.31 -21.63
CA SER A 189 12.87 -2.57 -21.51
C SER A 189 12.08 -2.96 -22.77
N LEU A 190 11.41 -1.99 -23.39
CA LEU A 190 10.48 -2.20 -24.51
C LEU A 190 11.16 -2.18 -25.88
N GLN A 191 12.19 -1.34 -26.07
CA GLN A 191 12.81 -1.13 -27.37
C GLN A 191 13.28 -2.41 -28.08
N PRO A 192 13.81 -3.45 -27.40
CA PRO A 192 14.17 -4.70 -28.06
C PRO A 192 13.01 -5.41 -28.77
N ALA A 193 11.78 -5.28 -28.26
CA ALA A 193 10.57 -5.87 -28.84
C ALA A 193 9.78 -4.88 -29.72
N PHE A 194 9.92 -3.58 -29.45
CA PHE A 194 9.23 -2.49 -30.16
C PHE A 194 10.24 -1.44 -30.64
N PRO A 195 11.00 -1.70 -31.72
CA PRO A 195 12.07 -0.80 -32.21
C PRO A 195 11.57 0.59 -32.67
N GLU A 196 10.27 0.73 -32.91
CA GLU A 196 9.60 1.98 -33.22
C GLU A 196 9.49 2.93 -32.01
N VAL A 197 9.62 2.42 -30.79
CA VAL A 197 9.62 3.22 -29.55
C VAL A 197 10.99 3.88 -29.40
N ARG A 198 11.05 5.21 -29.55
CA ARG A 198 12.31 5.99 -29.63
C ARG A 198 12.42 7.11 -28.61
N SER A 199 11.43 7.28 -27.75
CA SER A 199 11.43 8.28 -26.68
C SER A 199 10.81 7.70 -25.42
N TYR A 200 11.15 8.28 -24.26
CA TYR A 200 10.58 7.86 -22.98
C TYR A 200 9.06 8.07 -22.93
N GLY A 201 8.55 9.15 -23.53
CA GLY A 201 7.11 9.38 -23.67
C GLY A 201 6.41 8.28 -24.49
N GLN A 202 6.98 7.90 -25.64
CA GLN A 202 6.48 6.77 -26.42
C GLN A 202 6.56 5.45 -25.65
N ALA A 203 7.59 5.27 -24.83
CA ALA A 203 7.72 4.07 -24.00
C ALA A 203 6.62 3.99 -22.93
N ILE A 204 6.24 5.13 -22.32
CA ILE A 204 5.09 5.18 -21.40
C ILE A 204 3.79 4.89 -22.15
N ASP A 205 3.54 5.58 -23.27
CA ASP A 205 2.33 5.36 -24.06
C ASP A 205 2.21 3.87 -24.45
N LYS A 206 3.31 3.26 -24.93
CA LYS A 206 3.38 1.84 -25.27
C LYS A 206 3.16 0.94 -24.06
N ALA A 207 3.79 1.20 -22.91
CA ALA A 207 3.62 0.39 -21.70
C ALA A 207 2.16 0.38 -21.20
N THR A 208 1.41 1.46 -21.44
CA THR A 208 0.00 1.56 -21.05
C THR A 208 -0.98 0.97 -22.08
N GLU A 209 -0.49 0.50 -23.24
CA GLU A 209 -1.28 -0.27 -24.20
C GLU A 209 -1.42 -1.73 -23.74
N ARG A 210 -2.57 -2.35 -24.01
CA ARG A 210 -2.77 -3.78 -23.71
C ARG A 210 -1.81 -4.64 -24.55
N GLY A 211 -1.31 -5.71 -23.96
CA GLY A 211 -0.41 -6.65 -24.65
C GLY A 211 1.03 -6.13 -24.84
N ALA A 212 1.41 -5.04 -24.15
CA ALA A 212 2.74 -4.46 -24.27
C ALA A 212 3.79 -5.25 -23.48
N THR A 213 4.23 -6.38 -24.05
CA THR A 213 5.27 -7.25 -23.48
C THR A 213 6.45 -7.41 -24.42
N ARG A 214 7.64 -7.57 -23.84
CA ARG A 214 8.85 -7.95 -24.59
C ARG A 214 8.78 -9.41 -25.05
N ASP A 215 8.11 -10.27 -24.28
CA ASP A 215 8.05 -11.70 -24.53
C ASP A 215 6.70 -12.26 -24.02
N PRO A 216 5.79 -12.66 -24.93
CA PRO A 216 4.51 -13.27 -24.57
C PRO A 216 4.62 -14.57 -23.76
N SER A 217 5.79 -15.22 -23.77
CA SER A 217 6.05 -16.43 -22.97
C SER A 217 6.46 -16.14 -21.52
N ILE A 218 6.91 -14.91 -21.23
CA ILE A 218 7.31 -14.45 -19.89
C ILE A 218 6.17 -13.71 -19.21
N GLY A 219 5.33 -13.00 -19.97
CA GLY A 219 4.16 -12.32 -19.44
C GLY A 219 3.32 -11.69 -20.54
N GLN A 220 2.03 -11.46 -20.25
CA GLN A 220 1.09 -10.95 -21.25
C GLN A 220 1.23 -9.45 -21.54
N GLY A 221 2.02 -8.70 -20.76
CA GLY A 221 2.21 -7.25 -20.98
C GLY A 221 1.00 -6.40 -20.60
N ASN A 222 0.26 -6.84 -19.58
CA ASN A 222 -1.00 -6.21 -19.19
C ASN A 222 -0.91 -5.42 -17.88
N GLY A 223 0.17 -5.55 -17.09
CA GLY A 223 0.28 -4.93 -15.76
C GLY A 223 0.11 -3.41 -15.73
N MET A 224 0.89 -2.68 -16.52
CA MET A 224 0.78 -1.20 -16.62
C MET A 224 -0.55 -0.75 -17.24
N ALA A 225 -1.03 -1.42 -18.28
CA ALA A 225 -2.32 -1.13 -18.90
C ALA A 225 -3.51 -1.39 -17.97
N GLY A 226 -3.48 -2.48 -17.21
CA GLY A 226 -4.50 -2.84 -16.22
C GLY A 226 -4.47 -1.90 -15.03
N SER A 227 -3.27 -1.54 -14.54
CA SER A 227 -3.10 -0.56 -13.47
C SER A 227 -3.65 0.81 -13.89
N TYR A 228 -3.38 1.23 -15.14
CA TYR A 228 -3.98 2.42 -15.72
C TYR A 228 -5.51 2.36 -15.72
N GLU A 229 -6.11 1.24 -16.15
CA GLU A 229 -7.56 1.06 -16.19
C GLU A 229 -8.18 1.11 -14.79
N ILE A 230 -7.58 0.41 -13.82
CA ILE A 230 -8.03 0.42 -12.42
C ILE A 230 -8.05 1.84 -11.88
N VAL A 231 -6.96 2.60 -12.02
CA VAL A 231 -6.92 3.96 -11.48
C VAL A 231 -7.89 4.90 -12.21
N ARG A 232 -8.06 4.72 -13.53
CA ARG A 232 -9.02 5.48 -14.33
C ARG A 232 -10.46 5.26 -13.85
N LEU A 233 -10.86 4.02 -13.61
CA LEU A 233 -12.19 3.67 -13.10
C LEU A 233 -12.38 4.09 -11.64
N ASN A 234 -11.36 3.92 -10.81
CA ASN A 234 -11.33 4.40 -9.43
C ASN A 234 -11.46 5.93 -9.33
N GLY A 235 -10.99 6.67 -10.35
CA GLY A 235 -10.97 8.13 -10.35
C GLY A 235 -9.84 8.71 -9.49
N GLY A 236 -8.79 7.93 -9.26
CA GLY A 236 -7.59 8.34 -8.52
C GLY A 236 -6.56 9.08 -9.39
N THR A 237 -5.34 9.16 -8.88
CA THR A 237 -4.16 9.67 -9.60
C THR A 237 -3.19 8.54 -9.91
N TYR A 238 -2.67 8.53 -11.14
CA TYR A 238 -1.64 7.60 -11.59
C TYR A 238 -0.50 8.40 -12.21
N GLN A 239 0.69 8.27 -11.65
CA GLN A 239 1.89 8.93 -12.16
C GLN A 239 2.91 7.86 -12.57
N ILE A 240 3.56 8.06 -13.71
CA ILE A 240 4.67 7.23 -14.17
C ILE A 240 5.82 8.16 -14.53
N TRP A 241 7.03 7.85 -14.11
CA TRP A 241 8.24 8.56 -14.57
C TRP A 241 9.31 7.57 -15.01
N THR A 242 10.02 7.94 -16.07
CA THR A 242 11.18 7.19 -16.59
C THR A 242 11.99 8.09 -17.50
N GLY A 243 13.32 7.98 -17.47
CA GLY A 243 14.19 8.87 -18.23
C GLY A 243 13.91 10.33 -17.89
N ASP A 244 13.53 11.14 -18.87
CA ASP A 244 13.35 12.58 -18.77
C ASP A 244 11.87 13.05 -18.74
N VAL A 245 10.92 12.13 -18.56
CA VAL A 245 9.49 12.44 -18.58
C VAL A 245 8.73 11.92 -17.37
N VAL A 246 7.68 12.67 -17.03
CA VAL A 246 6.63 12.31 -16.08
C VAL A 246 5.29 12.35 -16.81
N TYR A 247 4.55 11.26 -16.69
CA TYR A 247 3.17 11.12 -17.10
C TYR A 247 2.26 11.23 -15.89
N GLU A 248 1.11 11.89 -16.04
CA GLU A 248 0.09 11.98 -14.99
C GLU A 248 -1.33 11.81 -15.54
N LEU A 249 -2.05 10.89 -14.91
CA LEU A 249 -3.51 10.79 -14.93
C LEU A 249 -4.03 11.32 -13.59
N ASN A 250 -4.96 12.28 -13.61
CA ASN A 250 -5.55 12.86 -12.40
C ASN A 250 -7.08 12.81 -12.51
N LYS A 251 -7.75 12.22 -11.51
CA LYS A 251 -9.20 12.00 -11.52
C LYS A 251 -9.69 11.30 -12.78
N GLY A 252 -8.94 10.28 -13.21
CA GLY A 252 -9.22 9.53 -14.44
C GLY A 252 -9.04 10.31 -15.74
N LYS A 253 -8.43 11.50 -15.72
CA LYS A 253 -8.15 12.32 -16.91
C LYS A 253 -6.65 12.48 -17.13
N ARG A 254 -6.20 12.16 -18.35
CA ARG A 254 -4.79 12.32 -18.75
C ARG A 254 -4.48 13.81 -18.85
N ARG A 255 -3.40 14.25 -18.20
CA ARG A 255 -2.84 15.58 -18.43
C ARG A 255 -2.30 15.64 -19.87
N PRO A 256 -2.54 16.73 -20.62
CA PRO A 256 -1.98 16.85 -21.97
C PRO A 256 -0.45 16.81 -21.96
N GLY A 257 0.12 15.93 -22.79
CA GLY A 257 1.56 15.76 -22.96
C GLY A 257 2.27 15.12 -21.76
N PHE A 258 3.60 15.25 -21.76
CA PHE A 258 4.47 14.79 -20.68
C PHE A 258 5.11 15.99 -20.01
N GLN A 259 5.30 15.91 -18.70
CA GLN A 259 6.10 16.87 -17.97
C GLN A 259 7.57 16.47 -18.04
N ALA A 260 8.43 17.39 -18.49
CA ALA A 260 9.87 17.15 -18.52
C ALA A 260 10.48 17.13 -17.12
N MET A 261 11.52 16.32 -16.95
CA MET A 261 12.39 16.29 -15.79
C MET A 261 13.82 15.92 -16.22
N PRO A 262 14.86 16.14 -15.40
CA PRO A 262 16.19 15.61 -15.72
C PRO A 262 16.17 14.08 -15.89
N PRO A 263 17.01 13.51 -16.76
CA PRO A 263 17.00 12.08 -17.02
C PRO A 263 17.39 11.28 -15.78
N VAL A 264 16.59 10.28 -15.43
CA VAL A 264 16.86 9.33 -14.33
C VAL A 264 17.00 7.90 -14.83
N PHE A 265 17.65 7.06 -14.03
CA PHE A 265 17.58 5.61 -14.20
C PHE A 265 16.24 5.06 -13.73
N GLY A 266 15.89 3.91 -14.30
CA GLY A 266 14.73 3.12 -13.89
C GLY A 266 13.39 3.69 -14.32
N THR A 267 12.37 3.12 -13.70
CA THR A 267 10.97 3.55 -13.79
C THR A 267 10.44 3.73 -12.38
N GLY A 268 9.59 4.71 -12.19
CA GLY A 268 8.76 4.76 -11.01
C GLY A 268 7.31 5.04 -11.32
N VAL A 269 6.48 4.62 -10.37
CA VAL A 269 5.04 4.60 -10.47
C VAL A 269 4.47 5.05 -9.13
N MET A 270 3.46 5.91 -9.18
CA MET A 270 2.71 6.34 -8.01
C MET A 270 1.22 6.17 -8.25
N PHE A 271 0.55 5.56 -7.27
CA PHE A 271 -0.89 5.43 -7.18
C PHE A 271 -1.42 6.29 -6.05
N SER A 272 -2.46 7.08 -6.31
CA SER A 272 -3.26 7.72 -5.27
C SER A 272 -4.71 7.32 -5.47
N LEU A 273 -5.14 6.27 -4.77
CA LEU A 273 -6.43 5.62 -4.96
C LEU A 273 -7.49 6.23 -4.05
N ASP A 274 -8.68 6.48 -4.59
CA ASP A 274 -9.87 6.85 -3.83
C ASP A 274 -10.48 5.59 -3.19
N THR A 275 -10.31 5.43 -1.88
CA THR A 275 -10.73 4.22 -1.16
C THR A 275 -12.25 4.12 -1.00
N SER A 276 -13.01 5.14 -1.42
CA SER A 276 -14.47 5.11 -1.46
C SER A 276 -15.03 4.54 -2.77
N LYS A 277 -14.18 4.32 -3.78
CA LYS A 277 -14.57 3.90 -5.13
C LYS A 277 -13.84 2.61 -5.54
N PRO A 278 -14.15 1.47 -4.93
CA PRO A 278 -13.58 0.18 -5.34
C PRO A 278 -13.86 -0.10 -6.82
N VAL A 279 -12.95 -0.84 -7.46
CA VAL A 279 -13.08 -1.26 -8.86
C VAL A 279 -13.32 -2.75 -8.90
N ASP A 280 -14.45 -3.15 -9.46
CA ASP A 280 -14.75 -4.56 -9.70
C ASP A 280 -13.97 -5.05 -10.94
N LEU A 281 -12.94 -5.86 -10.72
CA LEU A 281 -12.12 -6.41 -11.79
C LEU A 281 -12.91 -7.29 -12.77
N ALA A 282 -13.96 -7.97 -12.32
CA ALA A 282 -14.81 -8.82 -13.16
C ALA A 282 -15.55 -8.01 -14.23
N SER A 283 -15.80 -6.73 -13.96
CA SER A 283 -16.38 -5.79 -14.92
C SER A 283 -15.38 -5.22 -15.94
N THR A 284 -14.10 -5.55 -15.80
CA THR A 284 -13.01 -5.06 -16.66
C THR A 284 -12.47 -6.14 -17.59
N TRP A 285 -11.69 -5.73 -18.59
CA TRP A 285 -10.97 -6.64 -19.48
C TRP A 285 -9.86 -7.45 -18.79
N ILE A 286 -9.50 -7.10 -17.54
CA ILE A 286 -8.48 -7.80 -16.77
C ILE A 286 -8.96 -9.22 -16.45
N ALA A 287 -10.25 -9.37 -16.09
CA ALA A 287 -10.85 -10.66 -15.77
C ALA A 287 -10.99 -11.61 -16.97
N SER A 288 -11.08 -11.08 -18.20
CA SER A 288 -11.19 -11.95 -19.39
C SER A 288 -9.91 -12.71 -19.74
N ASN A 289 -8.76 -12.29 -19.22
CA ASN A 289 -7.45 -12.86 -19.54
C ASN A 289 -6.73 -13.51 -18.34
N SER A 290 -7.26 -13.29 -17.14
CA SER A 290 -6.69 -13.73 -15.87
C SER A 290 -7.88 -14.16 -15.01
N GLY A 291 -7.97 -15.42 -14.57
CA GLY A 291 -8.91 -15.79 -13.53
C GLY A 291 -8.49 -15.08 -12.25
N VAL A 292 -8.92 -13.81 -12.09
CA VAL A 292 -8.41 -12.95 -11.02
C VAL A 292 -9.07 -13.36 -9.72
N GLU A 293 -8.43 -14.32 -9.06
CA GLU A 293 -8.70 -14.64 -7.67
C GLU A 293 -7.85 -13.73 -6.77
N CYS A 294 -8.45 -13.27 -5.67
CA CYS A 294 -7.78 -12.46 -4.66
C CYS A 294 -7.09 -13.39 -3.67
N LEU A 295 -5.79 -13.62 -3.84
CA LEU A 295 -5.04 -14.60 -3.04
C LEU A 295 -5.02 -14.20 -1.56
N PHE A 296 -4.79 -12.93 -1.26
CA PHE A 296 -4.72 -12.41 0.09
C PHE A 296 -5.98 -12.70 0.91
N LEU A 297 -7.16 -12.38 0.36
CA LEU A 297 -8.43 -12.65 1.08
C LEU A 297 -8.73 -14.14 1.14
N ASN A 298 -8.42 -14.90 0.09
CA ASN A 298 -8.65 -16.34 0.06
C ASN A 298 -7.83 -17.05 1.15
N LEU A 299 -6.53 -16.79 1.25
CA LEU A 299 -5.66 -17.39 2.27
C LEU A 299 -6.10 -17.02 3.70
N LEU A 300 -6.48 -15.76 3.93
CA LEU A 300 -6.98 -15.34 5.24
C LEU A 300 -8.32 -16.00 5.58
N THR A 301 -9.17 -16.18 4.57
CA THR A 301 -10.49 -16.82 4.70
C THR A 301 -10.31 -18.31 5.00
N GLU A 302 -9.46 -19.03 4.27
CA GLU A 302 -9.12 -20.43 4.53
C GLU A 302 -8.59 -20.62 5.96
N SER A 303 -7.62 -19.80 6.37
CA SER A 303 -7.08 -19.85 7.74
C SER A 303 -8.15 -19.58 8.81
N ALA A 304 -9.06 -18.63 8.55
CA ALA A 304 -10.14 -18.29 9.46
C ALA A 304 -11.25 -19.35 9.49
N SER A 305 -11.51 -20.04 8.38
CA SER A 305 -12.41 -21.21 8.34
C SER A 305 -11.87 -22.36 9.17
N ASP A 306 -10.56 -22.62 9.08
CA ASP A 306 -9.92 -23.74 9.77
C ASP A 306 -9.83 -23.54 11.29
N SER A 307 -9.54 -22.31 11.73
CA SER A 307 -9.15 -22.04 13.13
C SER A 307 -9.99 -20.98 13.85
N GLY A 308 -10.87 -20.28 13.14
CA GLY A 308 -11.55 -19.10 13.67
C GLY A 308 -10.61 -17.92 13.92
N LEU A 309 -11.11 -16.91 14.62
CA LEU A 309 -10.35 -15.76 15.09
C LEU A 309 -10.26 -15.79 16.62
N ASP A 310 -9.06 -16.00 17.15
CA ASP A 310 -8.78 -15.83 18.58
C ASP A 310 -8.76 -14.34 18.93
N ILE A 311 -9.77 -13.89 19.69
CA ILE A 311 -9.95 -12.48 19.99
C ILE A 311 -8.81 -11.90 20.85
N ASP A 312 -8.18 -12.70 21.71
CA ASP A 312 -7.04 -12.26 22.52
C ASP A 312 -5.77 -12.10 21.67
N ALA A 313 -5.58 -12.98 20.68
CA ALA A 313 -4.45 -12.92 19.76
C ALA A 313 -4.59 -11.83 18.67
N GLU A 314 -5.82 -11.57 18.22
CA GLU A 314 -6.14 -10.61 17.16
C GLU A 314 -6.12 -9.15 17.64
N CYS A 315 -6.32 -8.92 18.94
CA CYS A 315 -6.41 -7.58 19.51
C CYS A 315 -5.23 -7.28 20.44
N LEU A 316 -4.64 -6.09 20.33
CA LEU A 316 -3.63 -5.62 21.30
C LEU A 316 -4.17 -5.59 22.73
N HIS A 317 -5.43 -5.21 22.88
CA HIS A 317 -6.17 -5.23 24.15
C HIS A 317 -7.68 -5.18 23.87
N THR A 318 -8.48 -5.61 24.85
CA THR A 318 -9.96 -5.59 24.79
C THR A 318 -10.58 -4.39 25.55
N GLY A 319 -9.75 -3.43 25.95
CA GLY A 319 -10.13 -2.27 26.76
C GLY A 319 -10.67 -1.04 26.01
N GLY A 320 -10.75 -1.03 24.68
CA GLY A 320 -11.09 0.20 23.94
C GLY A 320 -11.64 -0.03 22.53
N ARG A 321 -12.18 1.03 21.93
CA ARG A 321 -12.83 0.98 20.60
C ARG A 321 -11.83 0.74 19.44
N ALA A 322 -10.63 1.30 19.53
CA ALA A 322 -9.65 1.23 18.43
C ALA A 322 -9.33 -0.22 17.99
N PRO A 323 -8.91 -1.14 18.89
CA PRO A 323 -8.66 -2.53 18.49
C PRO A 323 -9.93 -3.26 18.01
N ALA A 324 -11.08 -3.02 18.65
CA ALA A 324 -12.36 -3.57 18.21
C ALA A 324 -12.73 -3.14 16.78
N LYS A 325 -12.48 -1.87 16.42
CA LYS A 325 -12.75 -1.34 15.09
C LYS A 325 -11.90 -2.02 14.02
N LEU A 326 -10.61 -2.27 14.29
CA LEU A 326 -9.71 -2.98 13.37
C LEU A 326 -10.19 -4.42 13.15
N LEU A 327 -10.46 -5.14 14.24
CA LEU A 327 -10.95 -6.51 14.18
C LEU A 327 -12.30 -6.61 13.44
N ARG A 328 -13.23 -5.68 13.71
CA ARG A 328 -14.52 -5.66 13.02
C ARG A 328 -14.37 -5.47 11.51
N ARG A 329 -13.46 -4.60 11.07
CA ARG A 329 -13.19 -4.41 9.64
C ARG A 329 -12.60 -5.65 9.00
N LYS A 330 -11.70 -6.34 9.72
CA LYS A 330 -11.20 -7.66 9.30
C LYS A 330 -12.37 -8.65 9.13
N ILE A 331 -13.26 -8.77 10.12
CA ILE A 331 -14.46 -9.62 10.04
C ILE A 331 -15.32 -9.24 8.81
N GLN A 332 -15.65 -7.96 8.63
CA GLN A 332 -16.42 -7.48 7.48
C GLN A 332 -15.73 -7.76 6.14
N GLY A 333 -14.40 -7.76 6.11
CA GLY A 333 -13.61 -8.07 4.92
C GLY A 333 -13.60 -9.56 4.57
N LEU A 334 -13.60 -10.45 5.57
CA LEU A 334 -13.58 -11.90 5.37
C LEU A 334 -14.96 -12.47 5.07
N LEU A 335 -16.02 -11.93 5.68
CA LEU A 335 -17.38 -12.48 5.59
C LEU A 335 -17.89 -12.74 4.16
N PRO A 336 -17.66 -11.87 3.16
CA PRO A 336 -18.10 -12.13 1.79
C PRO A 336 -17.44 -13.35 1.13
N ALA A 337 -16.25 -13.75 1.60
CA ALA A 337 -15.47 -14.84 1.03
C ALA A 337 -15.63 -16.18 1.77
N MET A 338 -16.39 -16.22 2.88
CA MET A 338 -16.50 -17.42 3.73
C MET A 338 -17.35 -18.56 3.14
N ASP A 339 -17.86 -18.45 1.90
CA ASP A 339 -18.59 -19.50 1.18
C ASP A 339 -19.70 -20.24 1.95
N GLY A 340 -20.33 -19.57 2.93
CA GLY A 340 -21.40 -20.11 3.76
C GLY A 340 -20.94 -20.82 5.03
N GLU A 341 -19.64 -20.98 5.24
CA GLU A 341 -19.08 -21.43 6.52
C GLU A 341 -19.13 -20.31 7.57
N PRO A 342 -19.41 -20.65 8.84
CA PRO A 342 -19.49 -19.67 9.91
C PRO A 342 -18.09 -19.19 10.33
N LEU A 343 -17.86 -17.87 10.36
CA LEU A 343 -16.65 -17.31 10.96
C LEU A 343 -16.72 -17.43 12.48
N ILE A 344 -15.86 -18.26 13.07
CA ILE A 344 -15.80 -18.46 14.52
C ILE A 344 -15.01 -17.31 15.18
N LEU A 345 -15.62 -16.66 16.17
CA LEU A 345 -14.95 -15.69 17.06
C LEU A 345 -14.74 -16.35 18.43
N ASP A 346 -13.49 -16.66 18.75
CA ASP A 346 -13.13 -17.35 19.99
C ASP A 346 -12.69 -16.38 21.09
N PHE A 347 -13.53 -16.24 22.11
CA PHE A 347 -13.28 -15.41 23.29
C PHE A 347 -12.65 -16.19 24.46
N SER A 348 -12.23 -17.44 24.27
CA SER A 348 -11.72 -18.29 25.36
C SER A 348 -10.49 -17.69 26.05
N GLY A 349 -9.65 -16.93 25.31
CA GLY A 349 -8.51 -16.18 25.86
C GLY A 349 -8.91 -14.88 26.59
N VAL A 350 -10.12 -14.36 26.35
CA VAL A 350 -10.56 -13.03 26.81
C VAL A 350 -11.06 -13.09 28.26
N LYS A 351 -10.21 -12.65 29.19
CA LYS A 351 -10.55 -12.58 30.63
C LYS A 351 -11.55 -11.46 30.95
N SER A 352 -11.44 -10.32 30.26
CA SER A 352 -12.33 -9.17 30.43
C SER A 352 -12.38 -8.36 29.15
N ALA A 353 -13.48 -7.63 28.91
CA ALA A 353 -13.61 -6.71 27.80
C ALA A 353 -14.40 -5.47 28.24
N ALA A 354 -14.04 -4.30 27.73
CA ALA A 354 -14.78 -3.08 27.99
C ALA A 354 -16.12 -3.09 27.23
N SER A 355 -17.17 -2.48 27.78
CA SER A 355 -18.46 -2.32 27.08
C SER A 355 -18.27 -1.59 25.74
N SER A 356 -17.38 -0.61 25.68
CA SER A 356 -17.04 0.10 24.44
C SER A 356 -16.36 -0.79 23.39
N PHE A 357 -15.61 -1.80 23.80
CA PHE A 357 -14.99 -2.76 22.88
C PHE A 357 -16.08 -3.66 22.27
N LEU A 358 -16.95 -4.23 23.10
CA LEU A 358 -18.04 -5.11 22.66
C LEU A 358 -19.07 -4.36 21.80
N ASP A 359 -19.40 -3.11 22.15
CA ASP A 359 -20.27 -2.24 21.34
C ASP A 359 -19.64 -1.96 19.97
N GLU A 360 -18.35 -1.59 19.94
CA GLU A 360 -17.66 -1.31 18.68
C GLU A 360 -17.51 -2.54 17.81
N LEU A 361 -17.23 -3.71 18.39
CA LEU A 361 -17.07 -4.97 17.66
C LEU A 361 -18.43 -5.58 17.28
N LEU A 362 -19.20 -6.04 18.27
CA LEU A 362 -20.42 -6.84 18.06
C LEU A 362 -21.64 -5.96 17.82
N GLY A 363 -21.81 -4.91 18.63
CA GLY A 363 -22.96 -4.01 18.54
C GLY A 363 -23.04 -3.33 17.17
N ARG A 364 -21.93 -2.76 16.69
CA ARG A 364 -21.89 -2.16 15.35
C ARG A 364 -21.90 -3.20 14.23
N LEU A 365 -21.26 -4.36 14.39
CA LEU A 365 -21.33 -5.42 13.37
C LEU A 365 -22.79 -5.85 13.13
N ALA A 366 -23.58 -5.97 14.20
CA ALA A 366 -25.00 -6.28 14.10
C ALA A 366 -25.85 -5.20 13.42
N VAL A 367 -25.39 -3.95 13.37
CA VAL A 367 -26.13 -2.83 12.75
C VAL A 367 -25.67 -2.56 11.33
N GLU A 368 -24.38 -2.72 11.06
CA GLU A 368 -23.78 -2.45 9.75
C GLU A 368 -23.93 -3.64 8.78
N ASP A 369 -24.10 -4.86 9.28
CA ASP A 369 -24.39 -6.01 8.43
C ASP A 369 -25.88 -6.08 8.05
N PRO A 370 -26.23 -6.32 6.77
CA PRO A 370 -27.63 -6.42 6.32
C PRO A 370 -28.45 -7.49 7.03
N ARG A 371 -27.82 -8.53 7.59
CA ARG A 371 -28.49 -9.59 8.36
C ARG A 371 -28.93 -9.14 9.75
N GLY A 372 -28.47 -7.98 10.22
CA GLY A 372 -28.82 -7.49 11.54
C GLY A 372 -28.25 -8.38 12.64
N GLN A 373 -29.06 -8.64 13.67
CA GLN A 373 -28.73 -9.59 14.73
C GLN A 373 -28.53 -11.03 14.23
N ALA A 374 -29.21 -11.43 13.15
CA ALA A 374 -29.17 -12.78 12.61
C ALA A 374 -27.79 -13.15 12.01
N ILE A 375 -26.87 -12.18 11.90
CA ILE A 375 -25.47 -12.48 11.58
C ILE A 375 -24.86 -13.48 12.57
N PHE A 376 -25.26 -13.41 13.85
CA PHE A 376 -24.74 -14.25 14.91
C PHE A 376 -25.38 -15.65 14.97
N ASP A 377 -26.41 -15.90 14.17
CA ASP A 377 -27.11 -17.19 14.10
C ASP A 377 -26.56 -18.09 12.99
N GLY A 378 -25.67 -17.56 12.14
CA GLY A 378 -25.11 -18.29 11.00
C GLY A 378 -23.72 -17.80 10.65
N ALA A 379 -23.63 -16.63 10.01
CA ALA A 379 -22.39 -16.17 9.38
C ALA A 379 -21.23 -15.91 10.36
N VAL A 380 -21.53 -15.53 11.60
CA VAL A 380 -20.57 -15.33 12.67
C VAL A 380 -20.99 -16.18 13.86
N ARG A 381 -20.10 -17.03 14.37
CA ARG A 381 -20.36 -17.84 15.55
C ARG A 381 -19.45 -17.43 16.70
N ILE A 382 -20.04 -17.03 17.82
CA ILE A 382 -19.29 -16.61 19.00
C ILE A 382 -19.11 -17.82 19.94
N GLN A 383 -17.89 -18.05 20.42
CA GLN A 383 -17.60 -19.09 21.41
C GLN A 383 -16.67 -18.57 22.52
N GLY A 384 -16.56 -19.30 23.62
CA GLY A 384 -15.55 -19.04 24.66
C GLY A 384 -15.80 -17.82 25.55
N MET A 385 -16.93 -17.11 25.40
CA MET A 385 -17.23 -15.97 26.28
C MET A 385 -17.47 -16.40 27.72
N ASN A 386 -16.79 -15.73 28.67
CA ASN A 386 -17.14 -15.87 30.08
C ASN A 386 -18.50 -15.19 30.39
N PRO A 387 -19.18 -15.56 31.50
CA PRO A 387 -20.53 -15.08 31.80
C PRO A 387 -20.67 -13.55 31.85
N THR A 388 -19.66 -12.85 32.36
CA THR A 388 -19.66 -11.38 32.46
C THR A 388 -19.57 -10.73 31.08
N VAL A 389 -18.63 -11.20 30.24
CA VAL A 389 -18.45 -10.69 28.87
C VAL A 389 -19.68 -10.99 28.01
N GLN A 390 -20.28 -12.19 28.13
CA GLN A 390 -21.50 -12.56 27.43
C GLN A 390 -22.68 -11.65 27.81
N ALA A 391 -22.89 -11.41 29.11
CA ALA A 391 -23.96 -10.53 29.58
C ALA A 391 -23.79 -9.10 29.04
N MET A 392 -22.56 -8.57 29.06
CA MET A 392 -22.25 -7.26 28.49
C MET A 392 -22.45 -7.22 26.97
N ALA A 393 -22.03 -8.26 26.24
CA ALA A 393 -22.19 -8.37 24.79
C ALA A 393 -23.68 -8.34 24.39
N ASN A 394 -24.52 -9.11 25.09
CA ASN A 394 -25.96 -9.13 24.84
C ASN A 394 -26.61 -7.75 25.06
N VAL A 395 -26.21 -7.04 26.12
CA VAL A 395 -26.72 -5.70 26.42
C VAL A 395 -26.34 -4.69 25.32
N VAL A 396 -25.07 -4.67 24.89
CA VAL A 396 -24.63 -3.68 23.89
C VAL A 396 -25.23 -3.95 22.51
N VAL A 397 -25.38 -5.22 22.12
CA VAL A 397 -26.05 -5.59 20.85
C VAL A 397 -27.51 -5.15 20.87
N ALA A 398 -28.25 -5.48 21.93
CA ALA A 398 -29.65 -5.08 22.08
C ALA A 398 -29.82 -3.55 22.04
N GLN A 399 -29.02 -2.82 22.82
CA GLN A 399 -29.08 -1.35 22.86
C GLN A 399 -28.81 -0.69 21.50
N ARG A 400 -27.93 -1.29 20.68
CA ARG A 400 -27.61 -0.75 19.35
C ARG A 400 -28.73 -0.97 18.35
N LEU A 401 -29.37 -2.13 18.39
CA LEU A 401 -30.51 -2.46 17.53
C LEU A 401 -31.75 -1.61 17.87
N GLU A 402 -31.95 -1.27 19.14
CA GLU A 402 -33.02 -0.35 19.59
C GLU A 402 -32.75 1.13 19.23
N ARG A 403 -31.48 1.50 19.01
CA ARG A 403 -31.06 2.86 18.65
C ARG A 403 -30.36 2.86 17.29
N PRO A 404 -31.10 2.74 16.16
CA PRO A 404 -30.48 2.84 14.85
C PRO A 404 -29.72 4.16 14.74
N THR A 405 -28.46 4.05 14.32
CA THR A 405 -27.55 5.19 14.13
C THR A 405 -28.21 6.23 13.22
N PRO A 406 -28.16 7.55 13.53
CA PRO A 406 -28.45 8.58 12.55
C PRO A 406 -27.49 8.37 11.37
N GLY A 407 -28.02 8.30 10.15
CA GLY A 407 -27.21 8.11 8.95
C GLY A 407 -26.07 9.13 8.88
N HIS A 408 -24.86 8.65 8.60
CA HIS A 408 -23.69 9.47 8.28
C HIS A 408 -23.54 9.61 6.79
#